data_AF-A0A1Q6M9J4-F1
#
_entry.id   AF-A0A1Q6M9J4-F1
#
_cell.length_a   1.000
_cell.length_b   1.000
_cell.length_c   1.000
_cell.angle_alpha   90.00
_cell.angle_beta   90.00
_cell.angle_gamma   90.00
#
_symmetry.space_group_name_H-M   'P 1'
#
loop_
_entity.id
_entity.type
_entity.pdbx_description
1 polymer ?
#
loop_
_entity_poly.entity_id
_entity_poly.type
_entity_poly.pdbx_seq_one_letter_code
_entity_poly.pdbx_strand_id
1 'polypeptide(L)'
;MFKKTKRFNPEYEYLVNELKLKKTKNCLAEMSYQQLKDFYYHYNLQNLTYGPLDYTFKKILKIIYKFKFFHSNESEKSTWFLNMKHTYELLSQIHNIESKNLTISFEALIANGRIDTLIETNKGIFVIEYSHLKPDRNYETKKEIKQNQLNSYCKYLCKVTNGTIVGMIYFDNIDETINRTLETLKDFLN
;
A
#
# COMPACT_ATOMS: atom_id res chain seq x y z
N MET A 1 -27.12 -8.58 34.10
CA MET A 1 -26.74 -8.34 32.68
C MET A 1 -25.55 -7.39 32.67
N PHE A 2 -24.31 -7.89 32.56
CA PHE A 2 -23.12 -7.02 32.57
C PHE A 2 -23.03 -6.31 31.21
N LYS A 3 -23.22 -4.98 31.19
CA LYS A 3 -22.87 -4.15 30.03
C LYS A 3 -21.38 -4.34 29.80
N LYS A 4 -21.00 -5.00 28.69
CA LYS A 4 -19.61 -5.03 28.23
C LYS A 4 -19.15 -3.59 28.07
N THR A 5 -18.30 -3.12 28.98
CA THR A 5 -17.56 -1.88 28.80
C THR A 5 -16.75 -2.02 27.51
N LYS A 6 -16.97 -1.13 26.55
CA LYS A 6 -16.12 -1.05 25.35
C LYS A 6 -14.70 -0.82 25.86
N ARG A 7 -13.82 -1.82 25.71
CA ARG A 7 -12.41 -1.68 26.06
C ARG A 7 -11.82 -0.58 25.18
N PHE A 8 -11.33 0.49 25.81
CA PHE A 8 -10.53 1.52 25.17
C PHE A 8 -9.34 0.87 24.47
N ASN A 9 -9.10 1.22 23.21
CA ASN A 9 -7.96 0.76 22.45
C ASN A 9 -7.36 1.97 21.72
N PRO A 10 -6.27 2.56 22.23
CA PRO A 10 -5.75 3.83 21.70
C PRO A 10 -5.35 3.72 20.23
N GLU A 11 -4.86 2.56 19.79
CA GLU A 11 -4.57 2.26 18.38
C GLU A 11 -5.80 2.34 17.48
N TYR A 12 -6.94 1.89 17.99
CA TYR A 12 -8.19 1.95 17.24
C TYR A 12 -8.65 3.40 17.10
N GLU A 13 -8.54 4.18 18.17
CA GLU A 13 -8.90 5.59 18.15
C GLU A 13 -7.98 6.40 17.25
N TYR A 14 -6.67 6.15 17.28
CA TYR A 14 -5.74 6.79 16.36
C TYR A 14 -6.07 6.49 14.89
N LEU A 15 -6.29 5.22 14.53
CA LEU A 15 -6.61 4.84 13.14
C LEU A 15 -7.93 5.43 12.64
N VAL A 16 -8.97 5.42 13.47
CA VAL A 16 -10.34 5.80 13.07
C VAL A 16 -10.61 7.29 13.25
N ASN A 17 -10.14 7.88 14.35
CA ASN A 17 -10.47 9.26 14.71
C ASN A 17 -9.39 10.24 14.27
N GLU A 18 -8.11 9.91 14.45
CA GLU A 18 -6.99 10.82 14.16
C GLU A 18 -6.58 10.74 12.69
N LEU A 19 -6.17 9.54 12.24
CA LEU A 19 -5.77 9.33 10.85
C LEU A 19 -6.94 9.35 9.88
N LYS A 20 -8.19 9.25 10.37
CA LYS A 20 -9.42 9.25 9.55
C LYS A 20 -9.30 8.35 8.32
N LEU A 21 -8.68 7.18 8.47
CA LEU A 21 -8.46 6.26 7.35
C LEU A 21 -9.81 5.86 6.76
N LYS A 22 -10.00 6.12 5.47
CA LYS A 22 -11.31 5.89 4.87
C LYS A 22 -11.48 4.40 4.64
N LYS A 23 -12.53 3.88 5.26
CA LYS A 23 -12.98 2.51 5.07
C LYS A 23 -13.77 2.41 3.78
N THR A 24 -13.30 1.62 2.82
CA THR A 24 -14.10 1.23 1.66
C THR A 24 -14.21 -0.30 1.57
N LYS A 25 -15.22 -0.79 0.86
CA LYS A 25 -15.32 -2.20 0.49
C LYS A 25 -14.25 -2.59 -0.55
N ASN A 26 -13.60 -1.61 -1.18
CA ASN A 26 -12.83 -1.77 -2.40
C ASN A 26 -11.31 -1.71 -2.20
N CYS A 27 -10.80 -1.36 -1.03
CA CYS A 27 -9.36 -1.45 -0.72
C CYS A 27 -9.17 -1.60 0.79
N LEU A 28 -8.09 -2.21 1.28
CA LEU A 28 -7.87 -2.38 2.72
C LEU A 28 -7.84 -1.04 3.46
N ALA A 29 -7.10 -0.08 2.93
CA ALA A 29 -7.04 1.29 3.41
C ALA A 29 -6.96 2.29 2.24
N GLU A 30 -7.69 3.40 2.36
CA GLU A 30 -7.61 4.56 1.47
C GLU A 30 -7.15 5.76 2.30
N MET A 31 -6.13 6.48 1.82
CA MET A 31 -5.52 7.59 2.54
C MET A 31 -4.91 8.65 1.62
N SER A 32 -4.81 9.88 2.11
CA SER A 32 -4.02 10.95 1.51
C SER A 32 -2.53 10.79 1.81
N TYR A 33 -1.68 11.58 1.14
CA TYR A 33 -0.25 11.64 1.46
C TYR A 33 0.00 11.98 2.94
N GLN A 34 -0.72 12.97 3.50
CA GLN A 34 -0.53 13.38 4.90
C GLN A 34 -0.87 12.24 5.88
N GLN A 35 -1.96 11.51 5.62
CA GLN A 35 -2.35 10.36 6.44
C GLN A 35 -1.30 9.24 6.36
N LEU A 36 -0.72 8.99 5.19
CA LEU A 36 0.38 8.04 5.03
C LEU A 36 1.64 8.47 5.79
N LYS A 37 1.99 9.76 5.72
CA LYS A 37 3.11 10.35 6.47
C LYS A 37 2.93 10.19 7.98
N ASP A 38 1.76 10.54 8.49
CA ASP A 38 1.45 10.43 9.92
C ASP A 38 1.48 8.96 10.39
N PHE A 39 0.98 8.03 9.56
CA PHE A 39 1.07 6.60 9.83
C PHE A 39 2.53 6.11 9.85
N TYR A 40 3.35 6.53 8.87
CA TYR A 40 4.75 6.15 8.76
C TYR A 40 5.55 6.52 10.02
N TYR A 41 5.39 7.76 10.50
CA TYR A 41 6.10 8.24 11.68
C TYR A 41 5.54 7.68 12.99
N HIS A 42 4.21 7.63 13.14
CA HIS A 42 3.59 7.11 14.37
C HIS A 42 3.98 5.65 14.63
N TYR A 43 4.01 4.83 13.57
CA TYR A 43 4.39 3.42 13.67
C TYR A 43 5.88 3.15 13.41
N ASN A 44 6.69 4.20 13.27
CA ASN A 44 8.14 4.10 13.09
C ASN A 44 8.54 3.13 11.95
N LEU A 45 7.82 3.22 10.81
CA LEU A 45 7.98 2.27 9.70
C LEU A 45 9.38 2.28 9.09
N GLN A 46 10.15 3.36 9.25
CA GLN A 46 11.56 3.41 8.83
C GLN A 46 12.37 2.19 9.32
N ASN A 47 12.10 1.72 10.54
CA ASN A 47 12.83 0.61 11.16
C ASN A 47 12.22 -0.76 10.88
N LEU A 48 11.13 -0.82 10.11
CA LEU A 48 10.48 -2.08 9.75
C LEU A 48 11.31 -2.82 8.71
N THR A 49 11.58 -4.09 9.00
CA THR A 49 12.26 -5.05 8.10
C THR A 49 11.33 -6.22 7.77
N TYR A 50 11.53 -6.86 6.62
CA TYR A 50 10.80 -8.08 6.27
C TYR A 50 11.07 -9.19 7.30
N GLY A 51 10.01 -9.70 7.93
CA GLY A 51 10.11 -10.70 8.99
C GLY A 51 8.86 -10.77 9.86
N PRO A 52 8.93 -11.49 10.99
CA PRO A 52 7.83 -11.56 11.95
C PRO A 52 7.51 -10.16 12.50
N LEU A 53 6.23 -9.81 12.46
CA LEU A 53 5.74 -8.57 13.07
C LEU A 53 5.83 -8.62 14.59
N ASP A 54 6.23 -7.52 15.20
CA ASP A 54 6.12 -7.35 16.64
C ASP A 54 4.64 -7.29 17.10
N TYR A 55 4.45 -7.25 18.42
CA TYR A 55 3.11 -7.25 19.01
C TYR A 55 2.26 -6.03 18.59
N THR A 56 2.88 -4.86 18.42
CA THR A 56 2.21 -3.60 18.05
C THR A 56 1.60 -3.72 16.66
N PHE A 57 2.39 -4.14 15.67
CA PHE A 57 1.94 -4.37 14.30
C PHE A 57 0.88 -5.47 14.21
N LYS A 58 1.04 -6.57 14.96
CA LYS A 58 0.01 -7.62 15.05
C LYS A 58 -1.32 -7.10 15.60
N LYS A 59 -1.30 -6.16 16.55
CA LYS A 59 -2.51 -5.57 17.13
C LYS A 59 -3.21 -4.63 16.14
N ILE A 60 -2.47 -3.79 15.44
CA ILE A 60 -2.99 -2.90 14.38
C ILE A 60 -3.66 -3.72 13.28
N LEU A 61 -2.99 -4.76 12.80
CA LEU A 61 -3.60 -5.65 11.82
C LEU A 61 -4.81 -6.37 12.37
N LYS A 62 -4.78 -6.86 13.61
CA LYS A 62 -5.99 -7.42 14.24
C LYS A 62 -7.12 -6.42 14.32
N ILE A 63 -6.85 -5.13 14.51
CA ILE A 63 -7.85 -4.08 14.45
C ILE A 63 -8.37 -4.00 13.01
N ILE A 64 -7.51 -3.71 12.04
CA ILE A 64 -7.85 -3.54 10.61
C ILE A 64 -8.57 -4.77 10.03
N TYR A 65 -8.13 -5.99 10.35
CA TYR A 65 -8.76 -7.25 9.95
C TYR A 65 -10.03 -7.54 10.75
N LYS A 66 -10.15 -7.17 12.03
CA LYS A 66 -11.46 -7.25 12.72
C LYS A 66 -12.50 -6.33 12.06
N PHE A 67 -12.06 -5.32 11.31
CA PHE A 67 -12.92 -4.48 10.50
C PHE A 67 -13.27 -5.05 9.11
N LYS A 68 -12.67 -6.18 8.67
CA LYS A 68 -12.88 -6.75 7.32
C LYS A 68 -12.86 -8.29 7.21
N PHE A 69 -13.57 -8.80 6.19
CA PHE A 69 -13.56 -10.20 5.74
C PHE A 69 -12.28 -10.59 4.95
N PHE A 70 -11.10 -10.09 5.32
CA PHE A 70 -9.85 -10.54 4.70
C PHE A 70 -9.19 -11.57 5.60
N HIS A 71 -9.23 -12.83 5.19
CA HIS A 71 -8.41 -13.88 5.79
C HIS A 71 -7.00 -13.79 5.19
N SER A 72 -6.05 -13.23 5.93
CA SER A 72 -4.63 -13.32 5.60
C SER A 72 -3.86 -14.10 6.67
N ASN A 73 -2.90 -14.89 6.22
CA ASN A 73 -1.91 -15.60 7.03
C ASN A 73 -0.81 -14.61 7.52
N GLU A 74 -0.02 -14.96 8.55
CA GLU A 74 0.91 -14.01 9.19
C GLU A 74 2.04 -13.50 8.27
N SER A 75 2.38 -14.17 7.18
CA SER A 75 3.38 -13.71 6.20
C SER A 75 2.86 -12.57 5.32
N GLU A 76 1.57 -12.54 5.00
CA GLU A 76 0.94 -11.46 4.21
C GLU A 76 0.83 -10.15 5.02
N LYS A 77 0.99 -10.23 6.33
CA LYS A 77 0.78 -9.14 7.27
C LYS A 77 1.94 -8.15 7.32
N SER A 78 3.18 -8.62 7.19
CA SER A 78 4.36 -7.75 7.10
C SER A 78 4.43 -7.03 5.75
N THR A 79 4.00 -7.67 4.67
CA THR A 79 3.94 -7.12 3.31
C THR A 79 3.16 -5.81 3.26
N TRP A 80 2.01 -5.72 3.94
CA TRP A 80 1.19 -4.51 3.90
C TRP A 80 1.90 -3.27 4.45
N PHE A 81 2.55 -3.41 5.62
CA PHE A 81 3.30 -2.29 6.21
C PHE A 81 4.54 -1.94 5.40
N LEU A 82 5.17 -2.91 4.74
CA LEU A 82 6.29 -2.66 3.84
C LEU A 82 5.84 -1.91 2.57
N ASN A 83 4.69 -2.27 2.01
CA ASN A 83 4.10 -1.53 0.89
C ASN A 83 3.84 -0.07 1.28
N MET A 84 3.31 0.18 2.48
CA MET A 84 3.12 1.54 3.01
C MET A 84 4.45 2.28 3.21
N LYS A 85 5.42 1.61 3.84
CA LYS A 85 6.78 2.14 4.05
C LYS A 85 7.38 2.61 2.73
N HIS A 86 7.44 1.72 1.74
CA HIS A 86 8.07 2.02 0.45
C HIS A 86 7.27 3.03 -0.37
N THR A 87 5.94 3.00 -0.32
CA THR A 87 5.10 4.03 -0.96
C THR A 87 5.42 5.41 -0.40
N TYR A 88 5.53 5.54 0.92
CA TYR A 88 5.91 6.79 1.56
C TYR A 88 7.33 7.22 1.16
N GLU A 89 8.30 6.31 1.22
CA GLU A 89 9.70 6.60 0.88
C GLU A 89 9.86 7.06 -0.57
N LEU A 90 9.10 6.50 -1.51
CA LEU A 90 9.03 6.97 -2.90
C LEU A 90 8.41 8.37 -2.99
N LEU A 91 7.21 8.56 -2.42
CA LEU A 91 6.47 9.83 -2.53
C LEU A 91 7.20 10.99 -1.84
N SER A 92 7.89 10.73 -0.73
CA SER A 92 8.64 11.74 0.03
C SER A 92 9.81 12.36 -0.76
N GLN A 93 10.27 11.68 -1.82
CA GLN A 93 11.33 12.16 -2.71
C GLN A 93 10.82 13.07 -3.84
N ILE A 94 9.51 13.30 -3.93
CA ILE A 94 8.89 14.09 -4.98
C ILE A 94 8.66 15.52 -4.47
N HIS A 95 9.20 16.49 -5.19
CA HIS A 95 9.05 17.90 -4.84
C HIS A 95 7.57 18.32 -4.85
N ASN A 96 7.16 19.10 -3.85
CA ASN A 96 5.78 19.58 -3.67
C ASN A 96 4.72 18.47 -3.53
N ILE A 97 5.09 17.26 -3.13
CA ILE A 97 4.13 16.15 -2.98
C ILE A 97 2.98 16.49 -2.01
N GLU A 98 3.26 17.28 -0.97
CA GLU A 98 2.25 17.73 0.01
C GLU A 98 1.13 18.59 -0.61
N SER A 99 1.41 19.25 -1.74
CA SER A 99 0.44 20.05 -2.48
C SER A 99 -0.37 19.26 -3.51
N LYS A 100 0.03 18.01 -3.80
CA LYS A 100 -0.61 17.17 -4.80
C LYS A 100 -1.86 16.53 -4.17
N ASN A 101 -3.00 16.68 -4.83
CA ASN A 101 -4.22 15.97 -4.45
C ASN A 101 -4.18 14.55 -5.01
N LEU A 102 -3.87 13.59 -4.15
CA LEU A 102 -3.75 12.18 -4.50
C LEU A 102 -4.47 11.29 -3.48
N THR A 103 -5.02 10.20 -3.98
CA THR A 103 -5.65 9.14 -3.17
C THR A 103 -4.80 7.89 -3.26
N ILE A 104 -4.33 7.38 -2.12
CA ILE A 104 -3.51 6.18 -2.03
C ILE A 104 -4.38 5.05 -1.47
N SER A 105 -4.61 4.03 -2.28
CA SER A 105 -5.32 2.81 -1.90
C SER A 105 -4.35 1.64 -1.77
N PHE A 106 -4.32 1.03 -0.60
CA PHE A 106 -3.54 -0.19 -0.34
C PHE A 106 -4.45 -1.41 -0.41
N GLU A 107 -3.96 -2.49 -1.04
CA GLU A 107 -4.69 -3.73 -1.24
C GLU A 107 -6.05 -3.48 -1.92
N ALA A 108 -6.01 -2.78 -3.05
CA ALA A 108 -7.18 -2.38 -3.82
C ALA A 108 -7.78 -3.57 -4.57
N LEU A 109 -9.04 -3.87 -4.29
CA LEU A 109 -9.82 -4.91 -4.94
C LEU A 109 -10.32 -4.43 -6.29
N ILE A 110 -10.05 -5.23 -7.30
CA ILE A 110 -10.63 -5.11 -8.63
C ILE A 110 -11.29 -6.43 -8.99
N ALA A 111 -12.08 -6.45 -10.07
CA ALA A 111 -12.79 -7.67 -10.49
C ALA A 111 -11.85 -8.89 -10.66
N ASN A 112 -10.59 -8.65 -11.06
CA ASN A 112 -9.62 -9.68 -11.40
C ASN A 112 -8.51 -9.87 -10.35
N GLY A 113 -8.68 -9.37 -9.13
CA GLY A 113 -7.70 -9.59 -8.07
C GLY A 113 -7.54 -8.42 -7.11
N ARG A 114 -6.36 -8.34 -6.53
CA ARG A 114 -6.00 -7.38 -5.49
C ARG A 114 -4.67 -6.73 -5.88
N ILE A 115 -4.70 -5.41 -6.04
CA ILE A 115 -3.55 -4.57 -6.36
C ILE A 115 -2.87 -4.17 -5.05
N ASP A 116 -1.55 -4.31 -4.96
CA ASP A 116 -0.81 -3.99 -3.74
C ASP A 116 -0.95 -2.51 -3.37
N THR A 117 -0.71 -1.59 -4.31
CA THR A 117 -0.93 -0.14 -4.13
C THR A 117 -1.41 0.54 -5.41
N LEU A 118 -2.37 1.45 -5.25
CA LEU A 118 -2.95 2.26 -6.30
C LEU A 118 -2.92 3.73 -5.87
N ILE A 119 -2.31 4.59 -6.68
CA ILE A 119 -2.25 6.05 -6.47
C ILE A 119 -3.08 6.72 -7.56
N GLU A 120 -4.18 7.34 -7.16
CA GLU A 120 -5.10 8.02 -8.06
C GLU A 120 -4.91 9.53 -8.00
N THR A 121 -4.93 10.16 -9.18
CA THR A 121 -4.96 11.60 -9.35
C THR A 121 -6.05 11.98 -10.36
N ASN A 122 -6.25 13.26 -10.60
CA ASN A 122 -7.11 13.72 -11.69
C ASN A 122 -6.62 13.32 -13.10
N LYS A 123 -5.34 12.96 -13.26
CA LYS A 123 -4.76 12.56 -14.55
C LYS A 123 -4.93 11.06 -14.84
N GLY A 124 -5.10 10.25 -13.80
CA GLY A 124 -5.21 8.82 -13.96
C GLY A 124 -4.75 8.05 -12.72
N ILE A 125 -4.28 6.82 -12.96
CA ILE A 125 -3.96 5.86 -11.91
C ILE A 125 -2.55 5.32 -12.11
N PHE A 126 -1.77 5.34 -11.04
CA PHE A 126 -0.49 4.67 -10.94
C PHE A 126 -0.62 3.42 -10.08
N VAL A 127 -0.19 2.27 -10.59
CA VAL A 127 -0.24 0.96 -9.93
C VAL A 127 1.17 0.54 -9.55
N ILE A 128 1.35 0.10 -8.30
CA ILE A 128 2.60 -0.47 -7.83
C ILE A 128 2.33 -1.89 -7.32
N GLU A 129 3.04 -2.85 -7.89
CA GLU A 129 3.09 -4.24 -7.41
C GLU A 129 4.43 -4.48 -6.73
N TYR A 130 4.40 -4.82 -5.45
CA TYR A 130 5.60 -4.97 -4.62
C TYR A 130 6.11 -6.41 -4.63
N SER A 131 7.41 -6.54 -4.47
CA SER A 131 8.08 -7.80 -4.17
C SER A 131 9.18 -7.57 -3.14
N HIS A 132 9.00 -8.16 -1.94
CA HIS A 132 9.97 -8.09 -0.84
C HIS A 132 10.95 -9.28 -0.83
N LEU A 133 11.13 -9.91 -1.98
CA LEU A 133 11.92 -11.11 -2.09
C LEU A 133 13.40 -10.75 -2.13
N LYS A 134 14.21 -11.52 -1.40
CA LYS A 134 15.65 -11.51 -1.61
C LYS A 134 15.95 -11.97 -3.03
N PRO A 135 16.92 -11.35 -3.74
CA PRO A 135 17.35 -11.83 -5.04
C PRO A 135 17.87 -13.27 -4.89
N ASP A 136 17.07 -14.23 -5.36
CA ASP A 136 17.38 -15.65 -5.37
C ASP A 136 17.34 -16.17 -6.81
N ARG A 137 17.68 -17.45 -7.00
CA ARG A 137 17.76 -18.10 -8.32
C ARG A 137 16.46 -18.00 -9.15
N ASN A 138 15.34 -17.63 -8.54
CA ASN A 138 14.03 -17.54 -9.17
C ASN A 138 13.60 -16.10 -9.46
N TYR A 139 14.52 -15.13 -9.40
CA TYR A 139 14.21 -13.71 -9.61
C TYR A 139 13.48 -13.44 -10.93
N GLU A 140 14.01 -13.93 -12.06
CA GLU A 140 13.40 -13.71 -13.38
C GLU A 140 11.99 -14.31 -13.48
N THR A 141 11.78 -15.52 -12.97
CA THR A 141 10.45 -16.14 -12.92
C THR A 141 9.47 -15.34 -12.07
N LYS A 142 9.90 -14.84 -10.89
CA LYS A 142 9.06 -14.03 -10.01
C LYS A 142 8.72 -12.68 -10.62
N LYS A 143 9.69 -12.06 -11.30
CA LYS A 143 9.51 -10.83 -12.07
C LYS A 143 8.50 -11.01 -13.19
N GLU A 144 8.60 -12.11 -13.94
CA GLU A 144 7.63 -12.44 -14.99
C GLU A 144 6.21 -12.64 -14.42
N ILE A 145 6.07 -13.36 -13.31
CA ILE A 145 4.77 -13.54 -12.63
C ILE A 145 4.17 -12.18 -12.23
N LYS A 146 4.95 -11.32 -11.57
CA LYS A 146 4.51 -9.98 -11.17
C LYS A 146 4.20 -9.10 -12.38
N GLN A 147 4.95 -9.20 -13.46
CA GLN A 147 4.69 -8.48 -14.71
C GLN A 147 3.37 -8.91 -15.35
N ASN A 148 3.09 -10.21 -15.40
CA ASN A 148 1.83 -10.74 -15.93
C ASN A 148 0.64 -10.29 -15.07
N GLN A 149 0.78 -10.31 -13.75
CA GLN A 149 -0.21 -9.79 -12.80
C GLN A 149 -0.49 -8.30 -13.06
N LEU A 150 0.56 -7.47 -13.09
CA LEU A 150 0.47 -6.04 -13.36
C LEU A 150 -0.18 -5.73 -14.72
N ASN A 151 0.20 -6.45 -15.77
CA ASN A 151 -0.39 -6.30 -17.10
C ASN A 151 -1.90 -6.59 -17.10
N SER A 152 -2.33 -7.62 -16.37
CA SER A 152 -3.75 -7.96 -16.20
C SER A 152 -4.50 -6.81 -15.51
N TYR A 153 -3.91 -6.24 -14.46
CA TYR A 153 -4.49 -5.14 -13.71
C TYR A 153 -4.61 -3.86 -14.54
N CYS A 154 -3.53 -3.45 -15.21
CA CYS A 154 -3.54 -2.29 -16.09
C CYS A 154 -4.55 -2.46 -17.24
N LYS A 155 -4.60 -3.64 -17.87
CA LYS A 155 -5.58 -3.92 -18.94
C LYS A 155 -7.03 -3.81 -18.45
N TYR A 156 -7.32 -4.24 -17.22
CA TYR A 156 -8.63 -4.07 -16.62
C TYR A 156 -8.93 -2.59 -16.34
N LEU A 157 -8.01 -1.87 -15.69
CA LEU A 157 -8.18 -0.46 -15.35
C LEU A 157 -8.37 0.42 -16.59
N CYS A 158 -7.63 0.17 -17.67
CA CYS A 158 -7.82 0.88 -18.94
C CYS A 158 -9.23 0.70 -19.54
N LYS A 159 -9.95 -0.38 -19.22
CA LYS A 159 -11.31 -0.61 -19.71
C LYS A 159 -12.37 0.12 -18.87
N VAL A 160 -12.08 0.35 -17.60
CA VAL A 160 -13.06 0.86 -16.62
C VAL A 160 -12.80 2.30 -16.20
N THR A 161 -11.72 2.90 -16.69
CA THR A 161 -11.33 4.28 -16.38
C THR A 161 -10.87 4.99 -17.65
N ASN A 162 -11.15 6.30 -17.74
CA ASN A 162 -10.81 7.13 -18.91
C ASN A 162 -9.49 7.90 -18.74
N GLY A 163 -8.64 7.51 -17.78
CA GLY A 163 -7.38 8.20 -17.44
C GLY A 163 -6.15 7.42 -17.88
N THR A 164 -4.97 8.05 -17.74
CA THR A 164 -3.70 7.37 -17.98
C THR A 164 -3.47 6.32 -16.91
N ILE A 165 -3.16 5.08 -17.32
CA ILE A 165 -2.82 3.99 -16.41
C ILE A 165 -1.34 3.68 -16.55
N VAL A 166 -0.58 3.84 -15.46
CA VAL A 166 0.83 3.50 -15.39
C VAL A 166 1.01 2.39 -14.37
N GLY A 167 1.74 1.34 -14.72
CA GLY A 167 2.01 0.22 -13.83
C GLY A 167 3.49 0.01 -13.64
N MET A 168 3.93 -0.19 -12.40
CA MET A 168 5.31 -0.47 -12.03
C MET A 168 5.42 -1.68 -11.11
N ILE A 169 6.48 -2.46 -11.29
CA ILE A 169 6.89 -3.49 -10.33
C ILE A 169 8.02 -2.92 -9.49
N TYR A 170 7.87 -3.03 -8.17
CA TYR A 170 8.84 -2.55 -7.20
C TYR A 170 9.51 -3.71 -6.48
N PHE A 171 10.83 -3.84 -6.62
CA PHE A 171 11.64 -4.76 -5.84
C PHE A 171 12.46 -3.97 -4.82
N ASP A 172 12.16 -4.17 -3.54
CA ASP A 172 12.73 -3.37 -2.44
C ASP A 172 14.24 -3.55 -2.22
N ASN A 173 14.84 -4.57 -2.81
CA ASN A 173 16.28 -4.86 -2.74
C ASN A 173 17.01 -4.60 -4.07
N ILE A 174 16.39 -3.92 -5.04
CA ILE A 174 16.97 -3.70 -6.37
C ILE A 174 16.84 -2.23 -6.75
N ASP A 175 17.92 -1.48 -6.57
CA ASP A 175 18.01 -0.03 -6.80
C ASP A 175 17.50 0.41 -8.18
N GLU A 176 17.77 -0.37 -9.23
CA GLU A 176 17.28 -0.08 -10.58
C GLU A 176 15.76 0.03 -10.62
N THR A 177 15.05 -0.89 -9.96
CA THR A 177 13.57 -0.90 -9.95
C THR A 177 13.01 0.22 -9.08
N ILE A 178 13.69 0.56 -8.00
CA ILE A 178 13.33 1.67 -7.11
C ILE A 178 13.46 3.00 -7.86
N ASN A 179 14.64 3.25 -8.45
CA ASN A 179 14.92 4.48 -9.19
C ASN A 179 13.98 4.62 -10.39
N ARG A 180 13.77 3.54 -11.16
CA ARG A 180 12.83 3.56 -12.28
C ARG A 180 11.40 3.86 -11.83
N THR A 181 10.96 3.27 -10.71
CA THR A 181 9.62 3.55 -10.15
C THR A 181 9.50 5.00 -9.73
N LEU A 182 10.52 5.55 -9.06
CA LEU A 182 10.56 6.95 -8.63
C LEU A 182 10.47 7.91 -9.82
N GLU A 183 11.31 7.73 -10.85
CA GLU A 183 11.31 8.61 -12.02
C GLU A 183 9.97 8.54 -12.76
N THR A 184 9.43 7.33 -12.98
CA THR A 184 8.11 7.16 -13.62
C THR A 184 6.99 7.80 -12.80
N LEU A 185 7.07 7.73 -11.46
CA LEU A 185 6.10 8.33 -10.57
C LEU A 185 6.20 9.87 -10.57
N LYS A 186 7.40 10.44 -10.62
CA LYS A 186 7.61 11.89 -10.79
C LYS A 186 6.96 12.37 -12.09
N ASP A 187 7.20 11.68 -13.19
CA ASP A 187 6.62 12.01 -14.50
C ASP A 187 5.10 11.93 -14.48
N PHE A 188 4.52 10.89 -13.86
CA PHE A 188 3.07 10.73 -13.74
C PHE A 188 2.41 11.85 -12.92
N LEU A 189 3.06 12.33 -11.87
CA LEU A 189 2.51 13.34 -10.97
C LEU A 189 2.72 14.80 -11.47
N ASN A 190 3.61 15.02 -12.44
CA ASN A 190 3.92 16.34 -13.01
C ASN A 190 3.01 16.69 -14.18
#